data_AF-A0A2T2YW89-F1
#
_entry.id   AF-A0A2T2YW89-F1
#
_cell.length_a   1.000
_cell.length_b   1.000
_cell.length_c   1.000
_cell.angle_alpha   90.00
_cell.angle_beta   90.00
_cell.angle_gamma   90.00
#
_symmetry.space_group_name_H-M   'P 1'
#
loop_
_entity.id
_entity.type
_entity.pdbx_description
1 polymer ?
#
loop_
_entity_poly.entity_id
_entity_poly.type
_entity_poly.pdbx_seq_one_letter_code
_entity_poly.pdbx_strand_id
1 'polypeptide(L)'
;MHYGVDFADAIGTPIHSVENGTVIDAGPASGFGLWVRVKQDDGTTAVYGHVNDILTHVGQRVNAGDVIATVGNRGNSTGPHLHLEIWDPSDVKIDPAPYLASKGVVLSQQSWGAGE
;
A
#
# COMPACT_ATOMS: atom_id res chain seq x y z
N MET A 1 4.40 11.57 13.64
CA MET A 1 4.87 10.44 12.81
C MET A 1 3.64 9.67 12.38
N HIS A 2 3.40 9.59 11.07
CA HIS A 2 2.37 8.74 10.49
C HIS A 2 3.07 7.52 9.91
N TYR A 3 2.77 6.32 10.43
CA TYR A 3 3.44 5.08 10.01
C TYR A 3 2.77 4.40 8.80
N GLY A 4 1.76 5.06 8.24
CA GLY A 4 1.03 4.65 7.05
C GLY A 4 0.30 5.86 6.46
N VAL A 5 -0.10 5.74 5.20
CA VAL A 5 -0.91 6.71 4.48
C VAL A 5 -2.13 6.01 3.90
N ASP A 6 -3.29 6.66 4.01
CA ASP A 6 -4.56 6.13 3.54
C ASP A 6 -4.99 6.84 2.25
N PHE A 7 -5.30 6.07 1.21
CA PHE A 7 -5.86 6.56 -0.04
C PHE A 7 -7.29 6.08 -0.17
N ALA A 8 -8.24 6.98 0.05
CA ALA A 8 -9.66 6.70 -0.13
C ALA A 8 -9.99 6.53 -1.62
N ASP A 9 -10.60 5.40 -1.96
CA ASP A 9 -11.04 5.11 -3.32
C ASP A 9 -12.14 4.04 -3.30
N ALA A 10 -12.84 3.84 -4.42
CA ALA A 10 -13.87 2.83 -4.55
C ALA A 10 -13.30 1.41 -4.41
N ILE A 11 -14.11 0.48 -3.86
CA ILE A 11 -13.77 -0.95 -3.86
C ILE A 11 -13.55 -1.41 -5.30
N GLY A 12 -12.47 -2.15 -5.53
CA GLY A 12 -12.10 -2.64 -6.86
C GLY A 12 -11.13 -1.74 -7.61
N THR A 13 -10.86 -0.50 -7.16
CA THR A 13 -9.86 0.36 -7.79
C THR A 13 -8.48 -0.32 -7.81
N PRO A 14 -7.78 -0.36 -8.95
CA PRO A 14 -6.45 -0.97 -9.05
C PRO A 14 -5.43 -0.36 -8.07
N ILE A 15 -4.70 -1.22 -7.38
CA ILE A 15 -3.55 -0.86 -6.55
C ILE A 15 -2.28 -1.22 -7.32
N HIS A 16 -1.42 -0.22 -7.49
CA HIS A 16 -0.17 -0.33 -8.23
C HIS A 16 1.03 -0.46 -7.27
N SER A 17 2.04 -1.23 -7.66
CA SER A 17 3.31 -1.26 -6.93
C SER A 17 4.01 0.09 -7.01
N VAL A 18 4.45 0.62 -5.87
CA VAL A 18 5.18 1.90 -5.77
C VAL A 18 6.56 1.81 -6.41
N GLU A 19 7.22 0.66 -6.32
CA GLU A 19 8.57 0.43 -6.84
C GLU A 19 8.69 -0.99 -7.42
N ASN A 20 9.76 -1.23 -8.16
CA ASN A 20 10.22 -2.57 -8.50
C ASN A 20 10.52 -3.38 -7.24
N GLY A 21 10.19 -4.67 -7.27
CA GLY A 21 10.45 -5.54 -6.15
C GLY A 21 9.90 -6.95 -6.32
N THR A 22 9.91 -7.69 -5.23
CA THR A 22 9.40 -9.07 -5.17
C THR A 22 8.31 -9.16 -4.12
N VAL A 23 7.19 -9.78 -4.46
CA VAL A 23 6.11 -10.04 -3.50
C VAL A 23 6.60 -11.05 -2.46
N ILE A 24 6.58 -10.66 -1.19
CA ILE A 24 7.01 -11.49 -0.06
C ILE A 24 5.83 -12.05 0.75
N ASP A 25 4.69 -11.36 0.75
CA ASP A 25 3.45 -11.83 1.35
C ASP A 25 2.26 -11.43 0.50
N ALA A 26 1.25 -12.30 0.42
CA ALA A 26 -0.01 -12.06 -0.28
C ALA A 26 -1.10 -12.94 0.34
N GLY A 27 -2.01 -12.34 1.11
CA GLY A 27 -3.06 -13.12 1.79
C GLY A 27 -3.62 -12.45 3.05
N PRO A 28 -4.26 -13.24 3.93
CA PRO A 28 -4.86 -12.72 5.15
C PRO A 28 -3.81 -12.20 6.15
N ALA A 29 -4.13 -11.07 6.80
CA ALA A 29 -3.31 -10.50 7.84
C ALA A 29 -4.16 -9.85 8.93
N SER A 30 -3.78 -10.09 10.19
CA SER A 30 -4.47 -9.51 11.34
C SER A 30 -4.42 -7.98 11.27
N GLY A 31 -5.56 -7.32 11.52
CA GLY A 31 -5.71 -5.87 11.37
C GLY A 31 -6.01 -5.40 9.95
N PHE A 32 -5.38 -5.98 8.92
CA PHE A 32 -5.53 -5.56 7.52
C PHE A 32 -6.64 -6.29 6.75
N GLY A 33 -7.13 -7.42 7.26
CA GLY A 33 -8.02 -8.29 6.49
C GLY A 33 -7.20 -9.06 5.46
N LEU A 34 -6.96 -8.46 4.30
CA LEU A 34 -5.96 -8.94 3.33
C LEU A 34 -4.86 -7.89 3.13
N TRP A 35 -3.67 -8.37 2.78
CA TRP A 35 -2.56 -7.52 2.38
C TRP A 35 -1.76 -8.10 1.20
N VAL A 36 -0.94 -7.24 0.62
CA VAL A 36 0.21 -7.61 -0.21
C VAL A 36 1.44 -6.90 0.35
N ARG A 37 2.58 -7.57 0.44
CA ARG A 37 3.86 -6.97 0.80
C ARG A 37 4.86 -7.17 -0.32
N VAL A 38 5.55 -6.09 -0.68
CA VAL A 38 6.59 -6.09 -1.72
C VAL A 38 7.91 -5.69 -1.08
N LYS A 39 8.92 -6.57 -1.15
CA LYS A 39 10.30 -6.22 -0.86
C LYS A 39 10.86 -5.49 -2.08
N GLN A 40 11.14 -4.20 -1.92
CA GLN A 40 11.57 -3.31 -2.98
C GLN A 40 13.06 -3.45 -3.23
N ASP A 41 13.51 -3.09 -4.44
CA ASP A 41 14.91 -3.24 -4.85
C ASP A 41 15.89 -2.36 -4.04
N ASP A 42 15.40 -1.26 -3.46
CA ASP A 42 16.18 -0.40 -2.57
C ASP A 42 16.28 -0.95 -1.13
N GLY A 43 15.72 -2.14 -0.88
CA GLY A 43 15.76 -2.81 0.40
C GLY A 43 14.61 -2.43 1.34
N THR A 44 13.75 -1.48 1.00
CA THR A 44 12.53 -1.18 1.78
C THR A 44 11.43 -2.21 1.52
N THR A 45 10.41 -2.22 2.37
CA THR A 45 9.21 -3.05 2.19
C THR A 45 7.99 -2.17 2.14
N ALA A 46 7.20 -2.27 1.05
CA ALA A 46 5.89 -1.64 0.95
C ALA A 46 4.80 -2.63 1.39
N VAL A 47 3.90 -2.18 2.26
CA VAL A 47 2.75 -2.96 2.75
C VAL A 47 1.46 -2.32 2.25
N TYR A 48 0.68 -3.08 1.47
CA TYR A 48 -0.60 -2.66 0.91
C TYR A 48 -1.72 -3.40 1.65
N GLY A 49 -2.42 -2.71 2.55
CA GLY A 49 -3.46 -3.25 3.41
C GLY A 49 -4.89 -3.02 2.89
N HIS A 50 -5.85 -3.71 3.52
CA HIS A 50 -7.29 -3.61 3.25
C HIS A 50 -7.72 -3.99 1.82
N VAL A 51 -6.90 -4.78 1.11
CA VAL A 51 -7.16 -5.12 -0.30
C VAL A 51 -8.36 -6.05 -0.47
N ASN A 52 -9.05 -5.96 -1.61
CA ASN A 52 -10.19 -6.80 -1.96
C ASN A 52 -9.77 -8.04 -2.76
N ASP A 53 -9.08 -7.86 -3.88
CA ASP A 53 -8.58 -8.95 -4.71
C ASP A 53 -7.06 -8.87 -4.79
N ILE A 54 -6.41 -10.02 -4.66
CA ILE A 54 -4.96 -10.14 -4.84
C ILE A 54 -4.72 -10.63 -6.27
N LEU A 55 -3.96 -9.86 -7.03
CA LEU A 55 -3.71 -10.10 -8.46
C LEU A 55 -2.26 -10.56 -8.71
N THR A 56 -1.55 -10.88 -7.63
CA THR A 56 -0.15 -11.30 -7.62
C THR A 56 0.04 -12.52 -6.71
N HIS A 57 1.24 -13.08 -6.66
CA HIS A 57 1.58 -14.21 -5.79
C HIS A 57 2.96 -14.06 -5.18
N VAL A 58 3.19 -14.69 -4.03
CA VAL A 58 4.50 -14.69 -3.35
C VAL A 58 5.58 -15.22 -4.29
N GLY A 59 6.72 -14.53 -4.34
CA GLY A 59 7.82 -14.79 -5.27
C GLY A 59 7.70 -14.10 -6.63
N GLN A 60 6.54 -13.50 -6.94
CA GLN A 60 6.37 -12.75 -8.19
C GLN A 60 7.22 -11.48 -8.17
N ARG A 61 7.98 -11.27 -9.24
CA ARG A 61 8.64 -10.00 -9.55
C ARG A 61 7.60 -9.01 -10.07
N VAL A 62 7.61 -7.79 -9.54
CA VAL A 62 6.74 -6.69 -9.99
C VAL A 62 7.59 -5.47 -10.30
N ASN A 63 7.13 -4.67 -11.25
CA ASN A 63 7.69 -3.36 -11.58
C ASN A 63 6.86 -2.25 -10.92
N ALA A 64 7.46 -1.07 -10.77
CA ALA A 64 6.72 0.14 -10.43
C ALA A 64 5.57 0.34 -11.43
N GLY A 65 4.36 0.57 -10.93
CA GLY A 65 3.16 0.72 -11.74
C GLY A 65 2.44 -0.58 -12.11
N ASP A 66 2.98 -1.77 -11.81
CA ASP A 66 2.24 -3.02 -12.02
C ASP A 66 1.07 -3.12 -11.05
N VAL A 67 -0.09 -3.57 -11.53
CA VAL A 67 -1.26 -3.82 -10.69
C VAL A 67 -1.03 -5.09 -9.86
N ILE A 68 -1.12 -4.97 -8.54
CA ILE A 68 -0.85 -6.07 -7.60
C ILE A 68 -2.09 -6.53 -6.83
N ALA A 69 -3.07 -5.63 -6.66
CA ALA A 69 -4.28 -5.89 -5.91
C ALA A 69 -5.37 -4.86 -6.27
N THR A 70 -6.52 -4.93 -5.63
CA THR A 70 -7.59 -3.93 -5.72
C THR A 70 -7.95 -3.37 -4.35
N VAL A 71 -8.39 -2.11 -4.29
CA VAL A 71 -8.87 -1.45 -3.08
C VAL A 71 -10.04 -2.24 -2.49
N GLY A 72 -10.05 -2.37 -1.17
CA GLY A 72 -11.12 -3.03 -0.45
C GLY A 72 -11.57 -2.25 0.76
N ASN A 73 -12.26 -2.95 1.65
CA ASN A 73 -12.75 -2.44 2.92
C ASN A 73 -12.71 -3.55 3.98
N ARG A 74 -11.71 -4.44 3.87
CA ARG A 74 -11.58 -5.63 4.73
C ARG A 74 -10.73 -5.32 5.96
N GLY A 75 -10.89 -6.09 7.03
CA GLY A 75 -10.16 -5.86 8.27
C GLY A 75 -10.70 -4.67 9.04
N ASN A 76 -9.83 -4.00 9.80
CA ASN A 76 -10.22 -2.84 10.59
C ASN A 76 -10.23 -1.57 9.73
N SER A 77 -11.29 -1.37 8.96
CA SER A 77 -11.44 -0.26 8.03
C SER A 77 -12.76 0.48 8.27
N THR A 78 -12.73 1.81 8.30
CA THR A 78 -13.91 2.67 8.49
C THR A 78 -14.63 2.99 7.18
N GLY A 79 -14.01 2.72 6.03
CA GLY A 79 -14.56 2.91 4.69
C GLY A 79 -13.58 2.47 3.60
N PRO A 80 -13.99 2.34 2.33
CA PRO A 80 -13.11 1.89 1.26
C PRO A 80 -11.85 2.75 1.09
N HIS A 81 -10.67 2.14 1.28
CA HIS A 81 -9.37 2.78 1.10
C HIS A 81 -8.24 1.76 0.96
N LEU A 82 -7.11 2.23 0.44
CA LEU A 82 -5.81 1.56 0.57
C LEU A 82 -5.07 2.12 1.78
N HIS A 83 -4.61 1.25 2.68
CA HIS A 83 -3.62 1.59 3.70
C HIS A 83 -2.22 1.19 3.22
N LEU A 84 -1.33 2.17 3.05
CA LEU A 84 0.03 1.95 2.59
C LEU A 84 1.06 2.27 3.68
N GLU A 85 1.91 1.31 4.02
CA GLU A 85 3.06 1.52 4.91
C GLU A 85 4.37 1.30 4.16
N ILE A 86 5.44 1.98 4.58
CA ILE A 86 6.81 1.76 4.11
C ILE A 86 7.69 1.42 5.31
N TRP A 87 8.39 0.30 5.22
CA TRP A 87 9.29 -0.18 6.26
C TRP A 87 10.72 -0.15 5.73
N ASP A 88 11.66 0.30 6.54
CA ASP A 88 13.07 0.39 6.17
C ASP A 88 13.74 -1.01 6.07
N PRO A 89 15.00 -1.10 5.63
CA PRO A 89 15.71 -2.39 5.53
C PRO A 89 15.87 -3.13 6.86
N SER A 90 15.68 -2.46 8.01
CA SER A 90 15.68 -3.04 9.35
C SER A 90 14.27 -3.41 9.85
N ASP A 91 13.27 -3.41 8.96
CA ASP A 91 11.87 -3.76 9.23
C ASP A 91 11.17 -2.76 10.18
N VAL A 92 11.65 -1.52 10.22
CA VAL A 92 11.06 -0.44 11.03
C VAL A 92 10.17 0.45 10.15
N LYS A 93 8.95 0.74 10.62
CA LYS A 93 8.03 1.66 9.92
C LYS A 93 8.60 3.06 9.87
N ILE A 94 8.64 3.65 8.68
CA ILE A 94 9.07 5.04 8.45
C ILE A 94 7.88 5.89 8.00
N ASP A 95 8.05 7.21 8.01
CA ASP A 95 7.09 8.12 7.39
C ASP A 95 7.04 7.86 5.88
N PRO A 96 5.90 7.40 5.32
CA PRO A 96 5.82 7.08 3.91
C PRO A 96 5.86 8.33 3.02
N ALA A 97 5.51 9.52 3.52
CA ALA A 97 5.42 10.73 2.69
C ALA A 97 6.75 11.12 2.00
N PRO A 98 7.89 11.27 2.71
CA PRO A 98 9.16 11.58 2.06
C PRO A 98 9.63 10.45 1.13
N TYR A 99 9.36 9.19 1.47
CA TYR A 99 9.70 8.05 0.63
C TYR A 99 8.92 8.10 -0.70
N LEU A 100 7.59 8.22 -0.63
CA LEU A 100 6.71 8.28 -1.79
C LEU A 100 7.02 9.47 -2.69
N ALA A 101 7.28 10.64 -2.10
CA ALA A 101 7.71 11.81 -2.86
C ALA A 101 9.01 11.56 -3.63
N SER A 102 9.98 10.83 -3.03
CA SER A 102 11.23 10.47 -3.70
C SER A 102 11.06 9.50 -4.88
N LYS A 103 9.96 8.72 -4.88
CA LYS A 103 9.55 7.83 -5.98
C LYS A 103 8.62 8.50 -6.99
N GLY A 104 8.38 9.81 -6.86
CA GLY A 104 7.48 10.56 -7.74
C GLY A 104 5.99 10.37 -7.44
N VAL A 105 5.65 9.68 -6.34
CA VAL A 105 4.26 9.57 -5.87
C VAL A 105 3.93 10.84 -5.11
N VAL A 106 3.12 11.71 -5.72
CA VAL A 106 2.63 12.92 -5.07
C VAL A 106 1.44 12.53 -4.20
N LEU A 107 1.61 12.64 -2.88
CA LEU A 107 0.50 12.64 -1.94
C LEU A 107 -0.30 13.94 -2.15
N SER A 108 -1.17 13.98 -3.15
CA SER A 108 -2.16 15.05 -3.22
C SER A 108 -3.07 14.84 -2.03
N GLN A 109 -2.91 15.69 -1.02
CA GLN A 109 -3.83 15.82 0.10
C GLN A 109 -5.23 15.92 -0.51
N GLN A 110 -6.00 14.82 -0.47
CA GLN A 110 -7.44 14.94 -0.66
C GLN A 110 -7.91 15.66 0.60
N SER A 111 -7.91 16.99 0.51
CA SER A 111 -8.55 17.88 1.46
C SER A 111 -9.98 17.36 1.59
N TRP A 112 -10.27 16.70 2.71
CA TRP A 112 -11.64 16.62 3.18
C TRP A 112 -12.06 18.07 3.35
N GLY A 113 -12.90 18.54 2.43
CA GLY A 113 -13.53 19.84 2.59
C GLY A 113 -14.19 19.83 3.97
N ALA A 114 -13.72 20.72 4.84
CA ALA A 114 -14.60 21.32 5.82
C ALA A 114 -15.63 22.11 5.01
N GLY A 115 -16.65 21.39 4.52
CA GLY A 115 -17.83 21.97 3.92
C GLY A 115 -18.82 22.27 5.03
N GLU A 116 -18.94 23.57 5.30
CA GLU A 116 -20.11 24.32 5.81
C GLU A 116 -20.87 23.79 7.05
#